data_AF-W4V4D8-F1
#
_entry.id   AF-W4V4D8-F1
#
_cell.length_a   1.000
_cell.length_b   1.000
_cell.length_c   1.000
_cell.angle_alpha   90.00
_cell.angle_beta   90.00
_cell.angle_gamma   90.00
#
_symmetry.space_group_name_H-M   'P 1'
#
loop_
_entity.id
_entity.type
_entity.pdbx_description
1 polymer ?
#
loop_
_entity_poly.entity_id
_entity_poly.type
_entity_poly.pdbx_seq_one_letter_code
_entity_poly.pdbx_strand_id
1 'polypeptide(L)'
;MKYLKPGDIFILQLGINDTNSKNSTTEAQFKEIMTDMVVKAKATGATVVLSTPQGRATDFNSSNVHDSQNRWYRRATIEVAREQGVRLVDLNVLSSAYFTSIGPQATLALYMPDDTLHPNRAGATQLARIVAEELSDLLKAPVATPISTPAPTPTPTPSSFVYGDVNGNGTVESTDCAWVKRYLLKQIDSFPNENGAKAADVNGNGTIDSTDYQLLKRFILKAINEFPVQKQKNEPVIYQAEDAVIYNAILETVNAGYTGSSYVNYHNEVGGYIEWNVNAPSSGSYALIFRYANGTTVNRPMQITVNGNIVKPSMDFISTGAWTSWSEAGVVAELNQGNNVIRATAIASDGGPNVDYLKVFLSSAFQPVSEDKITIYIASDSTAQSYGASYAPQAGWGQFLGQYFTSNVVIANRAIAGRSSKSFVDEGRLDSILNEIKPGDYLLIQFGHNDATISNPDRYAAPYTTYKEYLAKYVDGARQKGAIPVLITPVGRLNYKNNVFVNDFPDYCTAMKQVAAEKNVKLIDLMTKSLNYYTSIGYNETYKLFMVSVNNTDYTHFTEKGALQIARLVAEGVKEINLDISKYLKAN
;
A
#
# COMPACT_ATOMS: atom_id res chain seq x y z
N MET A 1 0.43 19.17 -9.77
CA MET A 1 -0.48 18.22 -10.47
C MET A 1 0.24 16.98 -10.98
N LYS A 2 1.31 17.08 -11.79
CA LYS A 2 2.05 15.94 -12.41
C LYS A 2 2.39 14.74 -11.50
N TYR A 3 2.52 14.95 -10.19
CA TYR A 3 2.92 13.92 -9.22
C TYR A 3 1.84 13.57 -8.19
N LEU A 4 0.67 14.23 -8.25
CA LEU A 4 -0.44 13.92 -7.35
C LEU A 4 -1.13 12.64 -7.82
N LYS A 5 -1.51 11.80 -6.86
CA LYS A 5 -2.21 10.53 -7.07
C LYS A 5 -3.28 10.31 -6.00
N PRO A 6 -4.20 9.34 -6.20
CA PRO A 6 -5.18 9.00 -5.19
C PRO A 6 -4.53 8.62 -3.86
N GLY A 7 -5.07 9.14 -2.75
CA GLY A 7 -4.53 8.98 -1.40
C GLY A 7 -3.53 10.05 -0.96
N ASP A 8 -3.03 10.89 -1.86
CA ASP A 8 -2.23 12.06 -1.46
C ASP A 8 -3.15 13.12 -0.81
N ILE A 9 -2.66 13.78 0.25
CA ILE A 9 -3.26 15.01 0.78
C ILE A 9 -2.51 16.20 0.18
N PHE A 10 -3.22 17.06 -0.55
CA PHE A 10 -2.65 18.25 -1.18
C PHE A 10 -3.16 19.53 -0.50
N ILE A 11 -2.30 20.16 0.30
CA ILE A 11 -2.61 21.40 1.02
C ILE A 11 -2.18 22.61 0.19
N LEU A 12 -3.13 23.50 -0.11
CA LEU A 12 -2.91 24.74 -0.86
C LEU A 12 -3.10 25.94 0.07
N GLN A 13 -2.04 26.73 0.25
CA GLN A 13 -2.06 28.01 0.98
C GLN A 13 -1.42 29.11 0.13
N LEU A 14 -2.23 30.07 -0.32
CA LEU A 14 -1.84 31.20 -1.16
C LEU A 14 -2.60 32.47 -0.70
N GLY A 15 -2.26 33.65 -1.22
CA GLY A 15 -2.95 34.91 -0.92
C GLY A 15 -2.07 36.05 -0.39
N ILE A 16 -0.95 35.74 0.29
CA ILE A 16 -0.04 36.77 0.85
C ILE A 16 0.59 37.61 -0.27
N ASN A 17 1.18 36.95 -1.27
CA ASN A 17 1.79 37.66 -2.38
C ASN A 17 0.74 38.15 -3.36
N ASP A 18 -0.38 37.45 -3.53
CA ASP A 18 -1.45 37.82 -4.47
C ASP A 18 -2.10 39.16 -4.11
N THR A 19 -2.18 39.50 -2.82
CA THR A 19 -2.64 40.81 -2.34
C THR A 19 -1.58 41.92 -2.36
N ASN A 20 -0.35 41.61 -2.77
CA ASN A 20 0.67 42.64 -2.92
C ASN A 20 0.31 43.54 -4.11
N SER A 21 0.29 44.86 -3.89
CA SER A 21 -0.07 45.85 -4.91
C SER A 21 0.74 45.74 -6.20
N LYS A 22 1.96 45.18 -6.14
CA LYS A 22 2.82 44.96 -7.30
C LYS A 22 2.35 43.84 -8.26
N ASN A 23 1.48 42.94 -7.80
CA ASN A 23 1.08 41.75 -8.55
C ASN A 23 -0.26 41.94 -9.28
N SER A 24 -1.02 43.01 -8.98
CA SER A 24 -2.28 43.39 -9.66
C SER A 24 -3.36 42.30 -9.75
N THR A 25 -3.25 41.21 -9.01
CA THR A 25 -4.27 40.15 -8.93
C THR A 25 -5.48 40.67 -8.19
N THR A 26 -6.66 40.63 -8.80
CA THR A 26 -7.93 40.93 -8.09
C THR A 26 -8.40 39.72 -7.29
N GLU A 27 -9.25 39.94 -6.28
CA GLU A 27 -9.81 38.83 -5.48
C GLU A 27 -10.62 37.83 -6.34
N ALA A 28 -11.31 38.32 -7.38
CA ALA A 28 -12.03 37.49 -8.34
C ALA A 28 -11.07 36.61 -9.17
N GLN A 29 -9.99 37.19 -9.70
CA GLN A 29 -8.96 36.43 -10.43
C GLN A 29 -8.28 35.40 -9.53
N PHE A 30 -7.98 35.76 -8.29
CA PHE A 30 -7.45 34.83 -7.30
C PHE A 30 -8.42 33.65 -7.07
N LYS A 31 -9.72 33.92 -6.94
CA LYS A 31 -10.77 32.89 -6.80
C LYS A 31 -10.80 31.93 -8.00
N GLU A 32 -10.72 32.47 -9.23
CA GLU A 32 -10.68 31.66 -10.46
C GLU A 32 -9.44 30.76 -10.52
N ILE A 33 -8.26 31.31 -10.23
CA ILE A 33 -6.99 30.56 -10.22
C ILE A 33 -7.02 29.46 -9.16
N MET A 34 -7.45 29.77 -7.94
CA MET A 34 -7.58 28.79 -6.86
C MET A 34 -8.57 27.68 -7.24
N THR A 35 -9.69 28.02 -7.89
CA THR A 35 -10.67 27.05 -8.37
C THR A 35 -10.07 26.11 -9.41
N ASP A 36 -9.37 26.64 -10.42
CA ASP A 36 -8.70 25.83 -11.44
C ASP A 36 -7.65 24.87 -10.82
N MET A 37 -6.86 25.35 -9.85
CA MET A 37 -5.92 24.52 -9.13
C MET A 37 -6.61 23.40 -8.34
N VAL A 38 -7.72 23.69 -7.65
CA VAL A 38 -8.49 22.69 -6.91
C VAL A 38 -9.09 21.66 -7.85
N VAL A 39 -9.72 22.08 -8.96
CA VAL A 39 -10.31 21.17 -9.95
C VAL A 39 -9.25 20.24 -10.53
N LYS A 40 -8.09 20.78 -10.93
CA LYS A 40 -6.98 19.99 -11.46
C LYS A 40 -6.39 19.02 -10.44
N ALA A 41 -6.31 19.40 -9.17
CA ALA A 41 -5.83 18.52 -8.10
C ALA A 41 -6.85 17.42 -7.78
N LYS A 42 -8.15 17.73 -7.71
CA LYS A 42 -9.20 16.73 -7.51
C LYS A 42 -9.25 15.71 -8.64
N ALA A 43 -9.01 16.14 -9.87
CA ALA A 43 -8.96 15.25 -11.03
C ALA A 43 -7.87 14.18 -10.94
N THR A 44 -6.84 14.34 -10.08
CA THR A 44 -5.83 13.30 -9.83
C THR A 44 -6.24 12.33 -8.73
N GLY A 45 -7.41 12.50 -8.11
CA GLY A 45 -7.89 11.71 -6.96
C GLY A 45 -7.28 12.09 -5.61
N ALA A 46 -6.50 13.17 -5.53
CA ALA A 46 -5.94 13.65 -4.26
C ALA A 46 -7.02 14.29 -3.38
N THR A 47 -6.88 14.14 -2.06
CA THR A 47 -7.66 14.89 -1.08
C THR A 47 -7.12 16.31 -1.01
N VAL A 48 -7.87 17.26 -1.55
CA VAL A 48 -7.47 18.67 -1.56
C VAL A 48 -7.92 19.35 -0.26
N VAL A 49 -7.00 20.09 0.35
CA VAL A 49 -7.25 20.93 1.53
C VAL A 49 -6.85 22.35 1.19
N LEU A 50 -7.74 23.32 1.37
CA LEU A 50 -7.38 24.74 1.31
C LEU A 50 -7.00 25.23 2.71
N SER A 51 -5.95 26.04 2.81
CA SER A 51 -5.57 26.70 4.06
C SER A 51 -5.43 28.21 3.85
N THR A 52 -6.02 29.00 4.75
CA THR A 52 -5.87 30.46 4.73
C THR A 52 -4.52 30.86 5.34
N PRO A 53 -3.86 31.95 4.92
CA PRO A 53 -2.59 32.35 5.53
C PRO A 53 -2.77 32.91 6.95
N GLN A 54 -1.80 32.65 7.82
CA GLN A 54 -1.72 33.17 9.20
C GLN A 54 -1.46 34.67 9.24
N GLY A 55 -2.07 35.37 10.21
CA GLY A 55 -1.94 36.82 10.48
C GLY A 55 -0.51 37.35 10.66
N ARG A 56 -0.34 38.68 10.65
CA ARG A 56 0.94 39.30 11.04
C ARG A 56 1.08 39.31 12.56
N ALA A 57 2.30 39.21 13.07
CA ALA A 57 2.61 39.28 14.50
C ALA A 57 1.99 40.49 15.22
N THR A 58 1.76 41.57 14.48
CA THR A 58 1.24 42.86 14.97
C THR A 58 -0.26 43.05 14.78
N ASP A 59 -1.01 42.05 14.31
CA ASP A 59 -2.46 42.18 14.05
C ASP A 59 -3.30 42.15 15.35
N PHE A 60 -2.84 42.82 16.40
CA PHE A 60 -3.54 42.97 17.69
C PHE A 60 -4.31 44.30 17.76
N ASN A 61 -5.51 44.27 18.33
CA ASN A 61 -6.24 45.48 18.68
C ASN A 61 -5.84 46.02 20.08
N SER A 62 -6.45 47.14 20.49
CA SER A 62 -6.19 47.78 21.79
C SER A 62 -6.54 46.92 23.02
N SER A 63 -7.29 45.84 22.83
CA SER A 63 -7.66 44.88 23.87
C SER A 63 -6.79 43.62 23.84
N ASN A 64 -5.66 43.64 23.13
CA ASN A 64 -4.77 42.49 22.92
C ASN A 64 -5.46 41.27 22.30
N VAL A 65 -6.48 41.50 21.47
CA VAL A 65 -7.08 40.45 20.65
C VAL A 65 -6.46 40.52 19.26
N HIS A 66 -5.87 39.40 18.83
CA HIS A 66 -5.32 39.24 17.49
C HIS A 66 -6.43 38.93 16.48
N ASP A 67 -6.49 39.65 15.36
CA ASP A 67 -7.47 39.42 14.29
C ASP A 67 -6.88 39.76 12.91
N SER A 68 -6.97 38.82 11.98
CA SER A 68 -6.41 38.94 10.62
C SER A 68 -7.40 38.58 9.52
N GLN A 69 -8.70 38.54 9.84
CA GLN A 69 -9.74 38.02 8.94
C GLN A 69 -9.92 38.81 7.64
N ASN A 70 -9.48 40.07 7.61
CA ASN A 70 -9.55 40.96 6.44
C ASN A 70 -8.34 40.83 5.49
N ARG A 71 -7.41 39.90 5.75
CA ARG A 71 -6.19 39.76 4.94
C ARG A 71 -6.31 38.69 3.85
N TRP A 72 -5.46 38.86 2.83
CA TRP A 72 -4.99 37.81 1.90
C TRP A 72 -6.08 37.04 1.14
N TYR A 73 -7.16 37.71 0.74
CA TYR A 73 -8.27 37.07 0.03
C TYR A 73 -8.82 35.85 0.77
N ARG A 74 -8.83 35.89 2.11
CA ARG A 74 -9.39 34.84 2.96
C ARG A 74 -10.81 34.46 2.54
N ARG A 75 -11.66 35.44 2.22
CA ARG A 75 -13.06 35.21 1.80
C ARG A 75 -13.12 34.39 0.51
N ALA A 76 -12.34 34.74 -0.50
CA ALA A 76 -12.24 33.93 -1.72
C ALA A 76 -11.80 32.49 -1.45
N THR A 77 -10.78 32.26 -0.61
CA THR A 77 -10.34 30.90 -0.26
C THR A 77 -11.45 30.08 0.42
N ILE A 78 -12.21 30.69 1.33
CA ILE A 78 -13.37 30.06 1.98
C ILE A 78 -14.46 29.71 0.96
N GLU A 79 -14.76 30.63 0.05
CA GLU A 79 -15.75 30.42 -1.00
C GLU A 79 -15.35 29.30 -1.95
N VAL A 80 -14.08 29.24 -2.39
CA VAL A 80 -13.58 28.12 -3.22
C VAL A 80 -13.70 26.81 -2.47
N ALA A 81 -13.34 26.75 -1.18
CA ALA A 81 -13.44 25.52 -0.40
C ALA A 81 -14.88 25.00 -0.36
N ARG A 82 -15.83 25.91 -0.09
CA ARG A 82 -17.28 25.62 -0.07
C ARG A 82 -17.81 25.19 -1.43
N GLU A 83 -17.49 25.93 -2.49
CA GLU A 83 -17.99 25.67 -3.86
C GLU A 83 -17.43 24.38 -4.45
N GLN A 84 -16.17 24.04 -4.15
CA GLN A 84 -15.51 22.83 -4.63
C GLN A 84 -15.71 21.63 -3.70
N GLY A 85 -16.38 21.80 -2.55
CA GLY A 85 -16.60 20.74 -1.57
C GLY A 85 -15.31 20.15 -1.04
N VAL A 86 -14.31 20.98 -0.74
CA VAL A 86 -13.00 20.57 -0.21
C VAL A 86 -12.82 21.07 1.23
N ARG A 87 -11.97 20.37 2.00
CA ARG A 87 -11.69 20.73 3.40
C ARG A 87 -11.03 22.12 3.45
N LEU A 88 -11.41 22.91 4.45
CA LEU A 88 -10.76 24.18 4.78
C LEU A 88 -10.07 24.06 6.14
N VAL A 89 -8.80 24.48 6.21
CA VAL A 89 -8.11 24.82 7.46
C VAL A 89 -7.99 26.33 7.51
N ASP A 90 -8.87 26.98 8.26
CA ASP A 90 -8.85 28.44 8.39
C ASP A 90 -7.78 28.88 9.39
N LEU A 91 -6.52 28.63 9.04
CA LEU A 91 -5.35 28.90 9.87
C LEU A 91 -5.30 30.37 10.29
N ASN A 92 -5.81 31.30 9.49
CA ASN A 92 -5.95 32.71 9.85
C ASN A 92 -6.67 32.91 11.21
N VAL A 93 -7.83 32.27 11.39
CA VAL A 93 -8.63 32.36 12.62
C VAL A 93 -7.98 31.55 13.74
N LEU A 94 -7.55 30.33 13.43
CA LEU A 94 -6.97 29.42 14.42
C LEU A 94 -5.66 29.98 15.01
N SER A 95 -4.79 30.53 14.16
CA SER A 95 -3.56 31.20 14.62
C SER A 95 -3.88 32.48 15.39
N SER A 96 -4.90 33.25 14.97
CA SER A 96 -5.30 34.47 15.69
C SER A 96 -5.80 34.18 17.11
N ALA A 97 -6.55 33.09 17.31
CA ALA A 97 -6.96 32.64 18.64
C ALA A 97 -5.74 32.24 19.50
N TYR A 98 -4.80 31.49 18.92
CA TYR A 98 -3.56 31.13 19.61
C TYR A 98 -2.70 32.35 19.98
N PHE A 99 -2.47 33.26 19.04
CA PHE A 99 -1.72 34.50 19.27
C PHE A 99 -2.37 35.38 20.33
N THR A 100 -3.71 35.47 20.34
CA THR A 100 -4.46 36.13 21.42
C THR A 100 -4.15 35.50 22.79
N SER A 101 -4.12 34.16 22.87
CA SER A 101 -3.89 33.45 24.14
C SER A 101 -2.50 33.64 24.74
N ILE A 102 -1.48 33.84 23.90
CA ILE A 102 -0.09 34.03 24.34
C ILE A 102 0.30 35.52 24.44
N GLY A 103 -0.51 36.40 23.84
CA GLY A 103 -0.34 37.85 23.84
C GLY A 103 0.71 38.36 22.84
N PRO A 104 0.83 39.70 22.70
CA PRO A 104 1.62 40.33 21.63
C PRO A 104 3.12 40.03 21.67
N GLN A 105 3.73 40.06 22.86
CA GLN A 105 5.19 39.86 23.01
C GLN A 105 5.60 38.41 22.68
N ALA A 106 4.86 37.43 23.20
CA ALA A 106 5.12 36.03 22.89
C ALA A 106 4.83 35.71 21.42
N THR A 107 3.80 36.35 20.83
CA THR A 107 3.52 36.24 19.40
C THR A 107 4.67 36.80 18.56
N LEU A 108 5.19 37.99 18.89
CA LEU A 108 6.31 38.60 18.17
C LEU A 108 7.56 37.72 18.21
N ALA A 109 7.82 37.04 19.33
CA ALA A 109 8.94 36.10 19.48
C ALA A 109 8.84 34.84 18.59
N LEU A 110 7.69 34.57 17.97
CA LEU A 110 7.50 33.50 17.00
C LEU A 110 7.84 33.91 15.55
N TYR A 111 8.16 35.18 15.32
CA TYR A 111 8.52 35.72 14.00
C TYR A 111 10.01 36.03 13.88
N MET A 112 10.47 36.22 12.65
CA MET A 112 11.85 36.65 12.39
C MET A 112 12.07 38.06 12.97
N PRO A 113 13.29 38.38 13.49
CA PRO A 113 13.59 39.73 13.94
C PRO A 113 13.30 40.77 12.85
N ASP A 114 12.65 41.87 13.24
CA ASP A 114 12.22 42.97 12.35
C ASP A 114 11.22 42.58 11.23
N ASP A 115 10.61 41.39 11.30
CA ASP A 115 9.64 40.91 10.33
C ASP A 115 8.36 40.43 11.04
N THR A 116 7.22 40.98 10.63
CA THR A 116 5.92 40.64 11.24
C THR A 116 5.12 39.63 10.43
N LEU A 117 5.65 39.14 9.31
CA LEU A 117 4.97 38.22 8.39
C LEU A 117 5.60 36.83 8.38
N HIS A 118 6.93 36.75 8.44
CA HIS A 118 7.66 35.49 8.33
C HIS A 118 7.91 34.86 9.70
N PRO A 119 7.32 33.69 10.00
CA PRO A 119 7.57 32.99 11.26
C PRO A 119 9.02 32.48 11.30
N ASN A 120 9.63 32.51 12.49
CA ASN A 120 10.87 31.78 12.74
C ASN A 120 10.57 30.29 12.96
N ARG A 121 11.60 29.46 13.25
CA ARG A 121 11.42 28.01 13.44
C ARG A 121 10.39 27.66 14.52
N ALA A 122 10.34 28.41 15.62
CA ALA A 122 9.38 28.16 16.70
C ALA A 122 7.95 28.52 16.26
N GLY A 123 7.78 29.67 15.59
CA GLY A 123 6.49 30.06 15.02
C GLY A 123 5.98 29.09 13.96
N ALA A 124 6.85 28.67 13.05
CA ALA A 124 6.50 27.70 12.02
C ALA A 124 6.07 26.36 12.64
N THR A 125 6.75 25.91 13.72
CA THR A 125 6.35 24.73 14.48
C THR A 125 4.95 24.88 15.10
N GLN A 126 4.63 26.03 15.68
CA GLN A 126 3.30 26.27 16.28
C GLN A 126 2.19 26.32 15.23
N LEU A 127 2.43 26.98 14.10
CA LEU A 127 1.48 27.02 12.99
C LEU A 127 1.27 25.63 12.38
N ALA A 128 2.34 24.85 12.20
CA ALA A 128 2.27 23.48 11.74
C ALA A 128 1.50 22.58 12.72
N ARG A 129 1.70 22.76 14.04
CA ARG A 129 0.92 22.06 15.07
C ARG A 129 -0.58 22.33 14.93
N ILE A 130 -0.96 23.60 14.78
CA ILE A 130 -2.37 24.02 14.59
C ILE A 130 -2.97 23.37 13.34
N VAL A 131 -2.25 23.40 12.20
CA VAL A 131 -2.70 22.75 10.96
C VAL A 131 -2.80 21.23 11.14
N ALA A 132 -1.84 20.60 11.79
CA ALA A 132 -1.84 19.15 12.03
C ALA A 132 -2.96 18.70 12.98
N GLU A 133 -3.30 19.50 13.99
CA GLU A 133 -4.44 19.27 14.88
C GLU A 133 -5.76 19.32 14.11
N GLU A 134 -5.92 20.34 13.26
CA GLU A 134 -7.12 20.53 12.44
C GLU A 134 -7.28 19.46 11.35
N LEU A 135 -6.17 18.86 10.91
CA LEU A 135 -6.15 17.75 9.95
C LEU A 135 -6.03 16.39 10.64
N SER A 136 -6.07 16.33 11.97
CA SER A 136 -5.75 15.11 12.70
C SER A 136 -6.69 13.96 12.37
N ASP A 137 -7.92 14.24 11.95
CA ASP A 137 -8.89 13.25 11.49
C ASP A 137 -8.60 12.72 10.08
N LEU A 138 -8.01 13.52 9.20
CA LEU A 138 -7.50 13.09 7.89
C LEU A 138 -6.17 12.31 8.01
N LEU A 139 -5.46 12.50 9.13
CA LEU A 139 -4.20 11.81 9.45
C LEU A 139 -4.42 10.59 10.37
N LYS A 140 -5.62 10.40 10.91
CA LYS A 140 -6.05 9.19 11.60
C LYS A 140 -6.61 8.23 10.56
N ALA A 141 -6.25 6.95 10.66
CA ALA A 141 -7.01 5.90 9.96
C ALA A 141 -8.50 6.07 10.31
N PRO A 142 -9.44 5.83 9.37
CA PRO A 142 -10.84 6.18 9.57
C PRO A 142 -11.40 5.49 10.81
N VAL A 143 -11.78 6.30 11.80
CA VAL A 143 -12.55 5.89 12.98
C VAL A 143 -14.01 6.20 12.70
N ALA A 144 -14.89 5.20 12.87
CA ALA A 144 -16.33 5.32 12.70
C ALA A 144 -16.94 6.41 13.60
N THR A 145 -17.87 7.20 13.08
CA THR A 145 -18.56 8.29 13.80
C THR A 145 -19.74 7.76 14.63
N PRO A 146 -19.89 8.13 15.93
CA PRO A 146 -21.09 7.79 16.71
C PRO A 146 -22.03 9.00 16.92
N ILE A 147 -23.34 8.71 17.05
CA ILE A 147 -24.42 9.65 17.39
C ILE A 147 -24.54 9.80 18.93
N SER A 148 -24.58 11.06 19.39
CA SER A 148 -24.98 11.68 20.69
C SER A 148 -24.97 10.92 22.04
N THR A 149 -24.31 11.52 23.03
CA THR A 149 -24.25 11.19 24.49
C THR A 149 -25.51 11.61 25.28
N PRO A 150 -25.80 11.07 26.50
CA PRO A 150 -25.10 11.55 27.71
C PRO A 150 -24.78 10.51 28.84
N ALA A 151 -23.83 10.93 29.69
CA ALA A 151 -23.42 10.44 31.03
C ALA A 151 -22.30 9.35 31.10
N PRO A 152 -21.46 9.38 32.17
CA PRO A 152 -20.00 9.39 32.09
C PRO A 152 -19.37 8.00 31.91
N THR A 153 -18.27 7.96 31.17
CA THR A 153 -17.45 6.76 30.97
C THR A 153 -16.48 6.56 32.15
N PRO A 154 -16.43 5.39 32.80
CA PRO A 154 -15.19 4.90 33.39
C PRO A 154 -14.34 4.24 32.29
N THR A 155 -13.07 4.63 32.25
CA THR A 155 -11.84 4.02 31.68
C THR A 155 -11.97 2.75 30.82
N PRO A 156 -11.27 2.66 29.66
CA PRO A 156 -11.37 1.51 28.76
C PRO A 156 -10.66 0.26 29.31
N THR A 157 -11.26 -0.92 29.09
CA THR A 157 -10.62 -2.23 29.23
C THR A 157 -10.77 -3.00 27.91
N PRO A 158 -9.71 -3.68 27.40
CA PRO A 158 -9.79 -4.51 26.21
C PRO A 158 -10.41 -5.88 26.55
N SER A 159 -11.31 -6.45 25.74
CA SER A 159 -11.58 -7.89 25.84
C SER A 159 -12.13 -8.53 24.55
N SER A 160 -11.26 -9.21 23.81
CA SER A 160 -11.66 -10.47 23.18
C SER A 160 -11.70 -11.53 24.29
N PHE A 161 -12.80 -12.27 24.43
CA PHE A 161 -12.93 -13.37 25.40
C PHE A 161 -12.94 -14.73 24.69
N VAL A 162 -12.64 -15.81 25.40
CA VAL A 162 -12.58 -17.18 24.87
C VAL A 162 -13.84 -17.95 25.27
N TYR A 163 -14.54 -18.59 24.32
CA TYR A 163 -15.68 -19.46 24.63
C TYR A 163 -15.21 -20.64 25.49
N GLY A 164 -15.93 -20.91 26.57
CA GLY A 164 -15.59 -21.89 27.61
C GLY A 164 -14.73 -21.35 28.75
N ASP A 165 -14.04 -20.22 28.59
CA ASP A 165 -13.24 -19.58 29.66
C ASP A 165 -14.11 -18.57 30.40
N VAL A 166 -14.84 -19.06 31.40
CA VAL A 166 -15.81 -18.25 32.13
C VAL A 166 -15.17 -17.42 33.24
N ASN A 167 -13.91 -17.71 33.59
CA ASN A 167 -13.17 -17.02 34.63
C ASN A 167 -12.17 -15.98 34.07
N GLY A 168 -11.89 -16.02 32.76
CA GLY A 168 -11.09 -15.05 32.04
C GLY A 168 -9.58 -15.25 32.18
N ASN A 169 -9.12 -16.45 32.52
CA ASN A 169 -7.70 -16.75 32.68
C ASN A 169 -6.99 -17.09 31.35
N GLY A 170 -7.74 -17.09 30.24
CA GLY A 170 -7.25 -17.40 28.90
C GLY A 170 -7.26 -18.89 28.55
N THR A 171 -7.75 -19.77 29.42
CA THR A 171 -7.75 -21.22 29.23
C THR A 171 -9.11 -21.83 29.55
N VAL A 172 -9.48 -22.91 28.85
CA VAL A 172 -10.73 -23.65 29.10
C VAL A 172 -10.40 -24.93 29.85
N GLU A 173 -10.66 -24.96 31.15
CA GLU A 173 -10.23 -26.05 32.02
C GLU A 173 -11.29 -26.42 33.08
N SER A 174 -10.95 -27.34 33.99
CA SER A 174 -11.91 -27.89 34.96
C SER A 174 -12.50 -26.86 35.93
N THR A 175 -11.79 -25.74 36.15
CA THR A 175 -12.24 -24.62 36.99
C THR A 175 -13.43 -23.90 36.34
N ASP A 176 -13.46 -23.76 35.02
CA ASP A 176 -14.60 -23.20 34.26
C ASP A 176 -15.85 -24.06 34.36
N CYS A 177 -15.65 -25.38 34.29
CA CYS A 177 -16.72 -26.36 34.48
C CYS A 177 -17.32 -26.24 35.91
N ALA A 178 -16.48 -26.00 36.92
CA ALA A 178 -16.93 -25.77 38.29
C ALA A 178 -17.74 -24.47 38.43
N TRP A 179 -17.33 -23.40 37.75
CA TRP A 179 -18.07 -22.14 37.72
C TRP A 179 -19.43 -22.28 37.04
N VAL A 180 -19.49 -22.91 35.85
CA VAL A 180 -20.77 -23.16 35.15
C VAL A 180 -21.69 -24.04 36.00
N LYS A 181 -21.15 -25.07 36.68
CA LYS A 181 -21.92 -25.90 37.61
C LYS A 181 -22.50 -25.09 38.77
N ARG A 182 -21.71 -24.21 39.39
CA ARG A 182 -22.19 -23.32 40.47
C ARG A 182 -23.29 -22.39 39.99
N TYR A 183 -23.16 -21.86 38.78
CA TYR A 183 -24.17 -21.01 38.15
C TYR A 183 -25.48 -21.77 37.91
N LEU A 184 -25.43 -22.97 37.32
CA LEU A 184 -26.61 -23.82 37.11
C LEU A 184 -27.29 -24.25 38.42
N LEU A 185 -26.51 -24.39 39.50
CA LEU A 185 -27.02 -24.70 40.84
C LEU A 185 -27.48 -23.46 41.62
N LYS A 186 -27.46 -22.27 40.99
CA LYS A 186 -27.83 -20.98 41.61
C LYS A 186 -27.03 -20.66 42.87
N GLN A 187 -25.77 -21.10 42.92
CA GLN A 187 -24.83 -20.77 43.99
C GLN A 187 -24.10 -19.44 43.73
N ILE A 188 -24.10 -19.01 42.47
CA ILE A 188 -23.60 -17.72 41.99
C ILE A 188 -24.58 -17.19 40.95
N ASP A 189 -24.72 -15.87 40.88
CA ASP A 189 -25.58 -15.20 39.90
C ASP A 189 -24.79 -14.61 38.72
N SER A 190 -23.45 -14.63 38.81
CA SER A 190 -22.53 -14.13 37.81
C SER A 190 -21.20 -14.89 37.83
N PHE A 191 -20.45 -14.76 36.74
CA PHE A 191 -19.11 -15.33 36.59
C PHE A 191 -18.03 -14.32 36.99
N PRO A 192 -16.80 -14.78 37.32
CA PRO A 192 -15.68 -13.89 37.64
C PRO A 192 -15.27 -12.95 36.50
N ASN A 193 -15.46 -13.37 35.24
CA ASN A 193 -15.17 -12.56 34.06
C ASN A 193 -16.40 -11.78 33.58
N GLU A 194 -16.19 -10.54 33.12
CA GLU A 194 -17.24 -9.67 32.56
C GLU A 194 -17.97 -10.27 31.35
N ASN A 195 -17.29 -11.10 30.57
CA ASN A 195 -17.84 -11.87 29.45
C ASN A 195 -18.16 -13.32 29.84
N GLY A 196 -18.06 -13.72 31.11
CA GLY A 196 -18.18 -15.12 31.53
C GLY A 196 -19.52 -15.75 31.19
N ALA A 197 -20.63 -14.99 31.20
CA ALA A 197 -21.93 -15.48 30.74
C ALA A 197 -21.94 -15.77 29.23
N LYS A 198 -21.28 -14.93 28.41
CA LYS A 198 -21.13 -15.18 26.98
C LYS A 198 -20.16 -16.34 26.69
N ALA A 199 -19.11 -16.46 27.50
CA ALA A 199 -18.18 -17.58 27.41
C ALA A 199 -18.84 -18.91 27.78
N ALA A 200 -19.84 -18.88 28.68
CA ALA A 200 -20.56 -20.07 29.13
C ALA A 200 -21.58 -20.60 28.11
N ASP A 201 -22.18 -19.76 27.26
CA ASP A 201 -23.08 -20.18 26.17
C ASP A 201 -22.26 -20.69 24.98
N VAL A 202 -21.76 -21.92 25.11
CA VAL A 202 -20.86 -22.55 24.14
C VAL A 202 -21.63 -23.14 22.95
N ASN A 203 -22.95 -23.24 23.01
CA ASN A 203 -23.75 -23.68 21.87
C ASN A 203 -24.38 -22.52 21.08
N GLY A 204 -24.40 -21.30 21.64
CA GLY A 204 -24.83 -20.08 20.99
C GLY A 204 -26.33 -19.85 20.96
N ASN A 205 -27.10 -20.55 21.80
CA ASN A 205 -28.56 -20.45 21.82
C ASN A 205 -29.09 -19.30 22.70
N GLY A 206 -28.21 -18.53 23.33
CA GLY A 206 -28.54 -17.39 24.20
C GLY A 206 -28.89 -17.78 25.63
N THR A 207 -28.76 -19.05 26.02
CA THR A 207 -29.05 -19.56 27.37
C THR A 207 -27.88 -20.39 27.90
N ILE A 208 -27.63 -20.33 29.21
CA ILE A 208 -26.60 -21.14 29.86
C ILE A 208 -27.31 -22.28 30.59
N ASP A 209 -27.25 -23.49 30.05
CA ASP A 209 -27.95 -24.64 30.61
C ASP A 209 -27.08 -25.90 30.72
N SER A 210 -27.71 -27.04 31.03
CA SER A 210 -27.01 -28.32 31.18
C SER A 210 -26.28 -28.77 29.91
N THR A 211 -26.74 -28.33 28.74
CA THR A 211 -26.15 -28.61 27.42
C THR A 211 -24.78 -27.96 27.31
N ASP A 212 -24.65 -26.69 27.70
CA ASP A 212 -23.38 -25.97 27.71
C ASP A 212 -22.38 -26.60 28.66
N TYR A 213 -22.85 -27.00 29.85
CA TYR A 213 -22.04 -27.72 30.82
C TYR A 213 -21.52 -29.06 30.26
N GLN A 214 -22.34 -29.83 29.53
CA GLN A 214 -21.90 -31.07 28.89
C GLN A 214 -20.90 -30.81 27.75
N LEU A 215 -21.12 -29.76 26.95
CA LEU A 215 -20.20 -29.38 25.87
C LEU A 215 -18.85 -28.93 26.43
N LEU A 216 -18.83 -28.10 27.46
CA LEU A 216 -17.63 -27.67 28.19
C LEU A 216 -16.85 -28.88 28.73
N LYS A 217 -17.57 -29.84 29.33
CA LYS A 217 -16.96 -31.10 29.79
C LYS A 217 -16.40 -31.94 28.64
N ARG A 218 -17.12 -32.06 27.54
CA ARG A 218 -16.65 -32.79 26.34
C ARG A 218 -15.41 -32.13 25.74
N PHE A 219 -15.31 -30.80 25.76
CA PHE A 219 -14.16 -30.05 25.28
C PHE A 219 -12.92 -30.28 26.17
N ILE A 220 -13.07 -30.17 27.49
CA ILE A 220 -11.98 -30.45 28.46
C ILE A 220 -11.49 -31.90 28.35
N LEU A 221 -12.41 -32.84 28.10
CA LEU A 221 -12.09 -34.25 27.85
C LEU A 221 -11.60 -34.54 26.43
N LYS A 222 -11.44 -33.51 25.59
CA LYS A 222 -11.00 -33.61 24.18
C LYS A 222 -11.89 -34.51 23.31
N ALA A 223 -13.15 -34.67 23.69
CA ALA A 223 -14.16 -35.37 22.88
C ALA A 223 -14.75 -34.47 21.77
N ILE A 224 -14.57 -33.15 21.90
CA ILE A 224 -14.77 -32.14 20.86
C ILE A 224 -13.57 -31.19 20.92
N ASN A 225 -13.14 -30.67 19.77
CA ASN A 225 -12.00 -29.74 19.67
C ASN A 225 -12.43 -28.28 19.47
N GLU A 226 -13.73 -28.06 19.28
CA GLU A 226 -14.39 -26.77 19.12
C GLU A 226 -15.84 -26.87 19.60
N PHE A 227 -16.39 -25.75 20.05
CA PHE A 227 -17.77 -25.63 20.51
C PHE A 227 -18.76 -25.36 19.36
N PRO A 228 -20.04 -25.77 19.46
CA PRO A 228 -21.03 -25.55 18.41
C PRO A 228 -21.25 -24.07 18.02
N VAL A 229 -21.14 -23.14 18.97
CA VAL A 229 -21.20 -21.69 18.67
C VAL A 229 -20.10 -21.24 17.72
N GLN A 230 -18.96 -21.96 17.70
CA GLN A 230 -17.86 -21.71 16.79
C GLN A 230 -18.13 -22.26 15.39
N LYS A 231 -19.04 -23.25 15.24
CA LYS A 231 -19.46 -23.81 13.95
C LYS A 231 -20.50 -22.96 13.23
N GLN A 232 -21.46 -22.38 13.95
CA GLN A 232 -22.49 -21.52 13.35
C GLN A 232 -21.93 -20.25 12.68
N LYS A 233 -20.72 -19.81 13.04
CA LYS A 233 -20.03 -18.66 12.41
C LYS A 233 -19.49 -18.93 11.00
N ASN A 234 -19.50 -20.18 10.51
CA ASN A 234 -18.76 -20.59 9.31
C ASN A 234 -19.63 -20.93 8.08
N GLU A 235 -20.96 -20.79 8.12
CA GLU A 235 -21.82 -21.09 6.95
C GLU A 235 -21.86 -19.92 5.93
N PRO A 236 -21.85 -20.20 4.61
CA PRO A 236 -22.02 -19.18 3.56
C PRO A 236 -23.37 -18.47 3.60
N VAL A 237 -23.33 -17.15 3.70
CA VAL A 237 -24.46 -16.24 3.55
C VAL A 237 -24.49 -15.70 2.14
N ILE A 238 -25.64 -15.77 1.47
CA ILE A 238 -25.85 -15.23 0.12
C ILE A 238 -26.53 -13.87 0.23
N TYR A 239 -25.96 -12.87 -0.43
CA TYR A 239 -26.49 -11.53 -0.62
C TYR A 239 -26.84 -11.38 -2.11
N GLN A 240 -28.13 -11.33 -2.40
CA GLN A 240 -28.61 -11.23 -3.78
C GLN A 240 -28.21 -9.89 -4.41
N ALA A 241 -27.93 -9.89 -5.71
CA ALA A 241 -27.58 -8.65 -6.41
C ALA A 241 -28.80 -7.73 -6.59
N GLU A 242 -30.02 -8.27 -6.66
CA GLU A 242 -31.25 -7.46 -6.74
C GLU A 242 -31.57 -6.65 -5.47
N ASP A 243 -31.01 -7.03 -4.33
CA ASP A 243 -31.20 -6.35 -3.05
C ASP A 243 -30.11 -5.29 -2.78
N ALA A 244 -29.14 -5.17 -3.69
CA ALA A 244 -28.00 -4.28 -3.56
C ALA A 244 -28.28 -2.86 -4.08
N VAL A 245 -27.45 -1.90 -3.66
CA VAL A 245 -27.44 -0.57 -4.26
C VAL A 245 -26.68 -0.65 -5.59
N ILE A 246 -27.31 -0.21 -6.68
CA ILE A 246 -26.71 -0.21 -8.00
C ILE A 246 -26.57 1.20 -8.57
N TYR A 247 -25.54 1.41 -9.38
CA TYR A 247 -25.31 2.66 -10.12
C TYR A 247 -24.79 2.34 -11.51
N ASN A 248 -25.34 3.00 -12.53
CA ASN A 248 -25.05 2.73 -13.95
C ASN A 248 -25.09 1.22 -14.30
N ALA A 249 -26.12 0.56 -13.78
CA ALA A 249 -26.47 -0.83 -14.02
C ALA A 249 -27.99 -0.97 -13.88
N ILE A 250 -28.55 -2.07 -14.36
CA ILE A 250 -29.99 -2.35 -14.34
C ILE A 250 -30.27 -3.75 -13.81
N LEU A 251 -31.44 -3.94 -13.22
CA LEU A 251 -31.96 -5.27 -12.91
C LEU A 251 -32.61 -5.89 -14.15
N GLU A 252 -32.33 -7.15 -14.41
CA GLU A 252 -32.79 -7.85 -15.61
C GLU A 252 -33.11 -9.32 -15.32
N THR A 253 -33.96 -9.91 -16.17
CA THR A 253 -34.44 -11.30 -16.06
C THR A 253 -34.28 -12.08 -17.37
N VAL A 254 -33.61 -11.50 -18.36
CA VAL A 254 -33.54 -12.02 -19.74
C VAL A 254 -32.70 -13.30 -19.83
N ASN A 255 -31.53 -13.33 -19.18
CA ASN A 255 -30.64 -14.47 -19.22
C ASN A 255 -30.96 -15.46 -18.09
N ALA A 256 -31.46 -16.65 -18.42
CA ALA A 256 -31.82 -17.67 -17.43
C ALA A 256 -30.62 -18.18 -16.59
N GLY A 257 -30.92 -18.80 -15.44
CA GLY A 257 -29.92 -19.48 -14.58
C GLY A 257 -29.42 -18.66 -13.37
N TYR A 258 -29.89 -17.42 -13.20
CA TYR A 258 -29.74 -16.64 -11.97
C TYR A 258 -30.62 -17.21 -10.84
N THR A 259 -30.33 -16.80 -9.61
CA THR A 259 -31.11 -17.14 -8.41
C THR A 259 -31.92 -15.92 -7.97
N GLY A 260 -32.92 -16.12 -7.11
CA GLY A 260 -33.77 -15.01 -6.69
C GLY A 260 -34.71 -14.55 -7.80
N SER A 261 -34.90 -13.24 -7.90
CA SER A 261 -35.92 -12.58 -8.73
C SER A 261 -35.36 -11.90 -9.98
N SER A 262 -34.09 -11.48 -9.96
CA SER A 262 -33.38 -10.88 -11.10
C SER A 262 -31.86 -10.96 -10.90
N TYR A 263 -31.08 -10.51 -11.88
CA TYR A 263 -29.64 -10.28 -11.73
C TYR A 263 -29.32 -8.83 -12.12
N VAL A 264 -28.12 -8.35 -11.77
CA VAL A 264 -27.66 -7.03 -12.19
C VAL A 264 -26.85 -7.12 -13.49
N ASN A 265 -27.23 -6.31 -14.47
CA ASN A 265 -26.52 -6.09 -15.73
C ASN A 265 -25.88 -4.70 -15.73
N TYR A 266 -24.56 -4.62 -15.85
CA TYR A 266 -23.85 -3.34 -15.93
C TYR A 266 -24.03 -2.70 -17.30
N HIS A 267 -24.11 -1.36 -17.34
CA HIS A 267 -23.91 -0.66 -18.60
C HIS A 267 -22.47 -0.84 -19.09
N ASN A 268 -22.27 -0.81 -20.42
CA ASN A 268 -20.94 -0.93 -21.03
C ASN A 268 -20.18 0.40 -20.87
N GLU A 269 -19.75 0.69 -19.65
CA GLU A 269 -18.96 1.86 -19.29
C GLU A 269 -18.18 1.64 -18.00
N VAL A 270 -17.18 2.50 -17.78
CA VAL A 270 -16.39 2.51 -16.54
C VAL A 270 -17.19 3.19 -15.43
N GLY A 271 -17.16 2.62 -14.22
CA GLY A 271 -17.65 3.28 -13.00
C GLY A 271 -19.02 2.81 -12.52
N GLY A 272 -19.77 2.04 -13.32
CA GLY A 272 -20.96 1.35 -12.81
C GLY A 272 -20.60 0.41 -11.66
N TYR A 273 -21.47 0.25 -10.67
CA TYR A 273 -21.20 -0.57 -9.50
C TYR A 273 -22.44 -1.27 -8.92
N ILE A 274 -22.16 -2.34 -8.17
CA ILE A 274 -23.08 -2.97 -7.22
C ILE A 274 -22.46 -2.85 -5.83
N GLU A 275 -23.27 -2.50 -4.83
CA GLU A 275 -22.85 -2.32 -3.45
C GLU A 275 -23.78 -3.04 -2.47
N TRP A 276 -23.21 -3.97 -1.69
CA TRP A 276 -23.90 -4.73 -0.66
C TRP A 276 -23.58 -4.20 0.74
N ASN A 277 -24.57 -4.27 1.63
CA ASN A 277 -24.38 -4.16 3.08
C ASN A 277 -24.31 -5.56 3.68
N VAL A 278 -23.13 -5.98 4.09
CA VAL A 278 -22.83 -7.32 4.58
C VAL A 278 -22.63 -7.30 6.09
N ASN A 279 -23.43 -8.08 6.81
CA ASN A 279 -23.26 -8.25 8.25
C ASN A 279 -22.31 -9.42 8.54
N ALA A 280 -21.19 -9.12 9.18
CA ALA A 280 -20.21 -10.10 9.62
C ALA A 280 -20.39 -10.42 11.12
N PRO A 281 -20.59 -11.69 11.51
CA PRO A 281 -20.81 -12.06 12.92
C PRO A 281 -19.61 -11.79 13.84
N SER A 282 -18.42 -11.66 13.27
CA SER A 282 -17.20 -11.25 13.96
C SER A 282 -16.22 -10.60 12.98
N SER A 283 -15.31 -9.77 13.48
CA SER A 283 -14.20 -9.29 12.65
C SER A 283 -13.32 -10.46 12.21
N GLY A 284 -12.80 -10.42 10.99
CA GLY A 284 -11.86 -11.40 10.47
C GLY A 284 -11.87 -11.49 8.95
N SER A 285 -11.15 -12.47 8.41
CA SER A 285 -11.07 -12.71 6.96
C SER A 285 -12.29 -13.48 6.45
N TYR A 286 -12.99 -12.91 5.47
CA TYR A 286 -14.12 -13.54 4.79
C TYR A 286 -13.79 -13.78 3.33
N ALA A 287 -14.28 -14.90 2.81
CA ALA A 287 -14.33 -15.13 1.37
C ALA A 287 -15.51 -14.34 0.79
N LEU A 288 -15.26 -13.50 -0.20
CA LEU A 288 -16.24 -12.75 -1.00
C LEU A 288 -16.31 -13.40 -2.37
N ILE A 289 -17.35 -14.21 -2.62
CA ILE A 289 -17.51 -14.98 -3.85
C ILE A 289 -18.66 -14.39 -4.67
N PHE A 290 -18.34 -13.84 -5.84
CA PHE A 290 -19.31 -13.27 -6.77
C PHE A 290 -19.73 -14.34 -7.77
N ARG A 291 -21.04 -14.62 -7.87
CA ARG A 291 -21.58 -15.43 -8.96
C ARG A 291 -21.94 -14.53 -10.13
N TYR A 292 -21.40 -14.85 -11.30
CA TYR A 292 -21.46 -13.98 -12.47
C TYR A 292 -21.61 -14.76 -13.78
N ALA A 293 -22.06 -14.06 -14.82
CA ALA A 293 -22.03 -14.54 -16.20
C ALA A 293 -21.37 -13.49 -17.11
N ASN A 294 -20.45 -13.94 -17.97
CA ASN A 294 -19.84 -13.14 -19.01
C ASN A 294 -19.90 -13.91 -20.33
N GLY A 295 -20.93 -13.63 -21.14
CA GLY A 295 -21.14 -14.31 -22.42
C GLY A 295 -20.22 -13.85 -23.55
N THR A 296 -19.31 -12.91 -23.30
CA THR A 296 -18.33 -12.44 -24.29
C THR A 296 -17.01 -13.17 -24.18
N THR A 297 -16.08 -12.95 -25.11
CA THR A 297 -14.69 -13.44 -25.01
C THR A 297 -13.74 -12.46 -24.31
N VAL A 298 -14.21 -11.26 -23.95
CA VAL A 298 -13.41 -10.19 -23.35
C VAL A 298 -13.60 -10.22 -21.83
N ASN A 299 -12.51 -10.09 -21.08
CA ASN A 299 -12.58 -9.98 -19.62
C ASN A 299 -13.32 -8.71 -19.22
N ARG A 300 -14.20 -8.79 -18.20
CA ARG A 300 -14.96 -7.66 -17.66
C ARG A 300 -14.53 -7.34 -16.23
N PRO A 301 -13.33 -6.76 -16.03
CA PRO A 301 -12.76 -6.63 -14.70
C PRO A 301 -13.50 -5.62 -13.83
N MET A 302 -13.53 -5.88 -12.52
CA MET A 302 -14.08 -4.96 -11.52
C MET A 302 -13.08 -4.71 -10.39
N GLN A 303 -13.09 -3.49 -9.83
CA GLN A 303 -12.45 -3.17 -8.57
C GLN A 303 -13.36 -3.57 -7.41
N ILE A 304 -12.81 -4.29 -6.43
CA ILE A 304 -13.53 -4.66 -5.21
C ILE A 304 -13.05 -3.79 -4.05
N THR A 305 -13.98 -3.12 -3.38
CA THR A 305 -13.72 -2.37 -2.15
C THR A 305 -14.54 -2.89 -0.98
N VAL A 306 -13.99 -2.78 0.23
CA VAL A 306 -14.66 -3.06 1.50
C VAL A 306 -14.50 -1.84 2.40
N ASN A 307 -15.62 -1.28 2.86
CA ASN A 307 -15.67 -0.06 3.66
C ASN A 307 -14.88 1.11 3.02
N GLY A 308 -14.95 1.21 1.68
CA GLY A 308 -14.23 2.21 0.89
C GLY A 308 -12.75 1.89 0.60
N ASN A 309 -12.18 0.86 1.23
CA ASN A 309 -10.79 0.45 0.99
C ASN A 309 -10.71 -0.51 -0.20
N ILE A 310 -9.75 -0.30 -1.11
CA ILE A 310 -9.53 -1.20 -2.24
C ILE A 310 -8.93 -2.51 -1.73
N VAL A 311 -9.70 -3.60 -1.84
CA VAL A 311 -9.26 -4.97 -1.55
C VAL A 311 -8.64 -5.61 -2.79
N LYS A 312 -9.24 -5.36 -3.95
CA LYS A 312 -8.75 -5.87 -5.24
C LYS A 312 -8.87 -4.78 -6.29
N PRO A 313 -7.75 -4.17 -6.75
CA PRO A 313 -7.82 -3.05 -7.68
C PRO A 313 -8.32 -3.46 -9.07
N SER A 314 -8.13 -4.72 -9.46
CA SER A 314 -8.65 -5.33 -10.68
C SER A 314 -8.87 -6.83 -10.43
N MET A 315 -10.12 -7.26 -10.44
CA MET A 315 -10.53 -8.66 -10.34
C MET A 315 -11.10 -9.11 -11.68
N ASP A 316 -10.60 -10.22 -12.20
CA ASP A 316 -11.02 -10.72 -13.51
C ASP A 316 -12.34 -11.48 -13.43
N PHE A 317 -13.20 -11.20 -14.39
CA PHE A 317 -14.46 -11.88 -14.65
C PHE A 317 -14.42 -12.34 -16.11
N ILE A 318 -13.70 -13.43 -16.33
CA ILE A 318 -13.44 -13.99 -17.66
C ILE A 318 -14.70 -14.57 -18.30
N SER A 319 -14.62 -14.93 -19.58
CA SER A 319 -15.74 -15.56 -20.29
C SER A 319 -16.28 -16.79 -19.55
N THR A 320 -17.60 -16.85 -19.40
CA THR A 320 -18.34 -18.07 -18.99
C THR A 320 -18.90 -18.83 -20.19
N GLY A 321 -18.60 -18.38 -21.42
CA GLY A 321 -19.04 -18.97 -22.68
C GLY A 321 -20.44 -18.54 -23.15
N ALA A 322 -21.36 -18.23 -22.23
CA ALA A 322 -22.70 -17.72 -22.56
C ALA A 322 -23.28 -16.89 -21.39
N TRP A 323 -24.19 -15.96 -21.68
CA TRP A 323 -24.85 -15.15 -20.64
C TRP A 323 -25.80 -15.96 -19.74
N THR A 324 -26.19 -17.16 -20.16
CA THR A 324 -26.95 -18.13 -19.36
C THR A 324 -26.05 -19.10 -18.58
N SER A 325 -24.72 -19.01 -18.75
CA SER A 325 -23.74 -19.82 -18.06
C SER A 325 -23.12 -19.01 -16.93
N TRP A 326 -23.35 -19.45 -15.70
CA TRP A 326 -22.91 -18.75 -14.49
C TRP A 326 -21.71 -19.45 -13.87
N SER A 327 -20.75 -18.68 -13.37
CA SER A 327 -19.55 -19.15 -12.67
C SER A 327 -19.31 -18.31 -11.42
N GLU A 328 -18.37 -18.73 -10.58
CA GLU A 328 -18.00 -17.99 -9.38
C GLU A 328 -16.55 -17.48 -9.49
N ALA A 329 -16.32 -16.26 -9.03
CA ALA A 329 -14.99 -15.69 -8.84
C ALA A 329 -14.95 -15.00 -7.47
N GLY A 330 -13.85 -15.11 -6.75
CA GLY A 330 -13.78 -14.59 -5.39
C GLY A 330 -12.49 -13.90 -4.99
N VAL A 331 -12.56 -13.16 -3.89
CA VAL A 331 -11.43 -12.56 -3.19
C VAL A 331 -11.61 -12.72 -1.67
N VAL A 332 -10.52 -12.77 -0.92
CA VAL A 332 -10.57 -12.72 0.55
C VAL A 332 -10.41 -11.28 1.01
N ALA A 333 -11.26 -10.85 1.95
CA ALA A 333 -11.23 -9.51 2.52
C ALA A 333 -11.39 -9.54 4.04
N GLU A 334 -10.78 -8.58 4.73
CA GLU A 334 -11.06 -8.34 6.15
C GLU A 334 -12.40 -7.61 6.28
N LEU A 335 -13.32 -8.20 7.04
CA LEU A 335 -14.56 -7.56 7.46
C LEU A 335 -14.47 -7.23 8.95
N ASN A 336 -15.04 -6.09 9.35
CA ASN A 336 -15.27 -5.76 10.75
C ASN A 336 -16.50 -6.50 11.26
N GLN A 337 -16.57 -6.84 12.55
CA GLN A 337 -17.83 -7.29 13.16
C GLN A 337 -18.93 -6.26 12.90
N GLY A 338 -20.11 -6.73 12.53
CA GLY A 338 -21.24 -5.89 12.18
C GLY A 338 -21.27 -5.55 10.69
N ASN A 339 -21.79 -4.36 10.34
CA ASN A 339 -22.04 -4.00 8.95
C ASN A 339 -20.76 -3.63 8.20
N ASN A 340 -20.62 -4.13 6.98
CA ASN A 340 -19.55 -3.82 6.05
C ASN A 340 -20.13 -3.48 4.68
N VAL A 341 -19.60 -2.44 4.05
CA VAL A 341 -20.01 -2.03 2.71
C VAL A 341 -19.08 -2.66 1.69
N ILE A 342 -19.59 -3.53 0.83
CA ILE A 342 -18.79 -4.23 -0.19
C ILE A 342 -19.23 -3.74 -1.56
N ARG A 343 -18.31 -3.15 -2.34
CA ARG A 343 -18.63 -2.60 -3.67
C ARG A 343 -17.79 -3.25 -4.76
N ALA A 344 -18.45 -3.62 -5.86
CA ALA A 344 -17.82 -4.11 -7.09
C ALA A 344 -18.05 -3.11 -8.23
N THR A 345 -17.00 -2.37 -8.61
CA THR A 345 -17.06 -1.29 -9.60
C THR A 345 -16.42 -1.72 -10.92
N ALA A 346 -17.12 -1.59 -12.04
CA ALA A 346 -16.58 -1.85 -13.37
C ALA A 346 -15.43 -0.88 -13.70
N ILE A 347 -14.29 -1.42 -14.15
CA ILE A 347 -13.10 -0.61 -14.48
C ILE A 347 -12.70 -0.67 -15.96
N ALA A 348 -13.48 -1.36 -16.78
CA ALA A 348 -13.30 -1.44 -18.23
C ALA A 348 -14.47 -0.80 -18.97
N SER A 349 -14.23 -0.33 -20.20
CA SER A 349 -15.24 0.30 -21.05
C SER A 349 -16.38 -0.65 -21.43
N ASP A 350 -16.17 -1.96 -21.36
CA ASP A 350 -17.21 -2.95 -21.60
C ASP A 350 -18.11 -3.18 -20.38
N GLY A 351 -17.92 -2.44 -19.28
CA GLY A 351 -18.67 -2.64 -18.04
C GLY A 351 -18.29 -3.90 -17.26
N GLY A 352 -19.10 -4.22 -16.25
CA GLY A 352 -18.99 -5.45 -15.46
C GLY A 352 -19.71 -6.64 -16.12
N PRO A 353 -19.51 -7.88 -15.62
CA PRO A 353 -20.30 -9.03 -16.02
C PRO A 353 -21.75 -8.91 -15.50
N ASN A 354 -22.65 -9.80 -15.91
CA ASN A 354 -23.91 -9.97 -15.19
C ASN A 354 -23.62 -10.58 -13.82
N VAL A 355 -24.15 -10.03 -12.74
CA VAL A 355 -23.90 -10.50 -11.37
C VAL A 355 -25.20 -10.95 -10.73
N ASP A 356 -25.21 -12.18 -10.21
CA ASP A 356 -26.35 -12.81 -9.57
C ASP A 356 -26.33 -12.58 -8.06
N TYR A 357 -25.24 -12.96 -7.38
CA TYR A 357 -25.11 -12.75 -5.94
C TYR A 357 -23.67 -12.57 -5.49
N LEU A 358 -23.53 -12.09 -4.25
CA LEU A 358 -22.32 -12.16 -3.44
C LEU A 358 -22.51 -13.18 -2.31
N LYS A 359 -21.68 -14.22 -2.26
CA LYS A 359 -21.64 -15.22 -1.21
C LYS A 359 -20.48 -14.92 -0.25
N VAL A 360 -20.78 -14.90 1.05
CA VAL A 360 -19.88 -14.47 2.11
C VAL A 360 -19.83 -15.51 3.23
N PHE A 361 -18.64 -16.01 3.57
CA PHE A 361 -18.43 -16.86 4.74
C PHE A 361 -17.09 -16.54 5.39
N LEU A 362 -17.02 -16.77 6.70
CA LEU A 362 -15.77 -16.67 7.44
C LEU A 362 -14.79 -17.69 6.88
N SER A 363 -13.65 -17.20 6.38
CA SER A 363 -12.60 -18.05 5.83
C SER A 363 -11.70 -18.52 6.97
N SER A 364 -12.10 -19.60 7.66
CA SER A 364 -11.29 -20.23 8.71
C SER A 364 -9.97 -20.83 8.19
N ALA A 365 -9.82 -20.95 6.87
CA ALA A 365 -8.61 -21.43 6.19
C ALA A 365 -7.56 -20.32 5.90
N PHE A 366 -7.85 -19.06 6.21
CA PHE A 366 -6.87 -17.97 6.11
C PHE A 366 -7.07 -17.02 7.29
N GLN A 367 -6.44 -17.33 8.43
CA GLN A 367 -6.07 -16.27 9.36
C GLN A 367 -5.21 -15.26 8.59
N PRO A 368 -5.34 -13.94 8.80
CA PRO A 368 -4.36 -13.00 8.29
C PRO A 368 -3.09 -13.23 9.12
N VAL A 369 -2.28 -14.20 8.70
CA VAL A 369 -0.86 -13.94 8.72
C VAL A 369 -0.73 -12.80 7.72
N SER A 370 -0.40 -11.62 8.20
CA SER A 370 0.51 -10.79 7.44
C SER A 370 1.70 -11.67 7.10
N GLU A 371 1.66 -12.44 6.02
CA GLU A 371 2.90 -12.68 5.30
C GLU A 371 3.24 -11.29 4.78
N ASP A 372 4.07 -10.57 5.54
CA ASP A 372 4.90 -9.52 4.96
C ASP A 372 5.57 -10.19 3.77
N LYS A 373 4.98 -10.01 2.58
CA LYS A 373 5.57 -10.54 1.36
C LYS A 373 6.93 -9.92 1.29
N ILE A 374 7.95 -10.77 1.29
CA ILE A 374 9.32 -10.30 1.28
C ILE A 374 9.51 -9.54 -0.02
N THR A 375 9.87 -8.26 0.08
CA THR A 375 10.09 -7.43 -1.09
C THR A 375 11.57 -7.44 -1.45
N ILE A 376 11.86 -7.73 -2.71
CA ILE A 376 13.19 -7.54 -3.30
C ILE A 376 13.20 -6.19 -4.01
N TYR A 377 13.93 -5.23 -3.46
CA TYR A 377 14.25 -3.98 -4.12
C TYR A 377 15.49 -4.14 -5.01
N ILE A 378 15.45 -3.63 -6.23
CA ILE A 378 16.58 -3.66 -7.16
C ILE A 378 17.09 -2.24 -7.39
N ALA A 379 18.32 -1.95 -6.95
CA ALA A 379 19.03 -0.72 -7.27
C ALA A 379 20.09 -1.01 -8.34
N SER A 380 19.86 -0.51 -9.56
CA SER A 380 20.72 -0.81 -10.70
C SER A 380 20.55 0.17 -11.87
N ASP A 381 21.11 -0.17 -13.03
CA ASP A 381 21.22 0.62 -14.24
C ASP A 381 20.29 0.09 -15.37
N SER A 382 20.62 0.42 -16.63
CA SER A 382 19.84 0.03 -17.80
C SER A 382 19.78 -1.48 -18.04
N THR A 383 20.75 -2.24 -17.54
CA THR A 383 20.79 -3.70 -17.73
C THR A 383 19.75 -4.43 -16.87
N ALA A 384 19.23 -3.78 -15.83
CA ALA A 384 18.20 -4.31 -14.93
C ALA A 384 16.85 -3.59 -15.04
N GLN A 385 16.78 -2.40 -15.64
CA GLN A 385 15.57 -1.58 -15.74
C GLN A 385 14.37 -2.33 -16.37
N SER A 386 13.17 -2.04 -15.88
CA SER A 386 11.92 -2.37 -16.59
C SER A 386 11.65 -1.38 -17.73
N TYR A 387 11.45 -1.90 -18.93
CA TYR A 387 11.17 -1.11 -20.14
C TYR A 387 9.71 -1.27 -20.56
N GLY A 388 9.11 -0.17 -21.02
CA GLY A 388 7.76 -0.19 -21.60
C GLY A 388 7.76 -0.71 -23.03
N ALA A 389 6.58 -1.04 -23.55
CA ALA A 389 6.40 -1.66 -24.88
C ALA A 389 7.06 -0.87 -26.04
N SER A 390 7.21 0.46 -25.92
CA SER A 390 7.88 1.29 -26.94
C SER A 390 9.37 1.00 -27.11
N TYR A 391 10.00 0.33 -26.16
CA TYR A 391 11.40 -0.08 -26.21
C TYR A 391 11.57 -1.53 -26.65
N ALA A 392 10.48 -2.28 -26.85
CA ALA A 392 10.56 -3.68 -27.23
C ALA A 392 11.37 -3.85 -28.54
N PRO A 393 12.27 -4.85 -28.61
CA PRO A 393 12.44 -5.96 -27.66
C PRO A 393 13.46 -5.70 -26.54
N GLN A 394 13.90 -4.47 -26.29
CA GLN A 394 14.86 -4.18 -25.22
C GLN A 394 14.24 -4.38 -23.84
N ALA A 395 14.95 -5.09 -22.96
CA ALA A 395 14.54 -5.24 -21.56
C ALA A 395 15.72 -5.42 -20.61
N GLY A 396 15.49 -5.16 -19.32
CA GLY A 396 16.46 -5.44 -18.25
C GLY A 396 16.09 -6.67 -17.44
N TRP A 397 17.07 -7.33 -16.84
CA TRP A 397 16.85 -8.58 -16.10
C TRP A 397 15.92 -8.41 -14.90
N GLY A 398 15.91 -7.23 -14.26
CA GLY A 398 15.03 -6.94 -13.13
C GLY A 398 13.54 -6.99 -13.50
N GLN A 399 13.19 -6.77 -14.76
CA GLN A 399 11.83 -6.91 -15.29
C GLN A 399 11.31 -8.36 -15.23
N PHE A 400 12.22 -9.34 -15.33
CA PHE A 400 11.89 -10.76 -15.42
C PHE A 400 12.15 -11.54 -14.13
N LEU A 401 12.83 -10.95 -13.14
CA LEU A 401 13.25 -11.66 -11.93
C LEU A 401 12.06 -12.31 -11.18
N GLY A 402 10.91 -11.63 -11.15
CA GLY A 402 9.70 -12.13 -10.47
C GLY A 402 9.16 -13.45 -11.05
N GLN A 403 9.52 -13.80 -12.28
CA GLN A 403 9.10 -15.08 -12.87
C GLN A 403 9.71 -16.29 -12.14
N TYR A 404 10.86 -16.13 -11.50
CA TYR A 404 11.57 -17.20 -10.80
C TYR A 404 11.15 -17.37 -9.33
N PHE A 405 10.33 -16.47 -8.79
CA PHE A 405 9.85 -16.52 -7.41
C PHE A 405 8.34 -16.85 -7.35
N THR A 406 7.94 -17.49 -6.25
CA THR A 406 6.52 -17.68 -5.89
C THR A 406 5.84 -16.34 -5.59
N SER A 407 4.51 -16.35 -5.46
CA SER A 407 3.71 -15.17 -5.15
C SER A 407 3.97 -14.52 -3.77
N ASN A 408 4.83 -15.15 -2.95
CA ASN A 408 5.20 -14.70 -1.61
C ASN A 408 6.34 -13.67 -1.63
N VAL A 409 6.96 -13.46 -2.81
CA VAL A 409 7.99 -12.44 -3.03
C VAL A 409 7.47 -11.36 -3.97
N VAL A 410 7.68 -10.10 -3.63
CA VAL A 410 7.38 -8.94 -4.48
C VAL A 410 8.68 -8.39 -5.05
N ILE A 411 8.70 -8.05 -6.35
CA ILE A 411 9.85 -7.40 -6.97
C ILE A 411 9.57 -5.91 -7.14
N ALA A 412 10.29 -5.08 -6.39
CA ALA A 412 10.31 -3.63 -6.53
C ALA A 412 11.53 -3.21 -7.37
N ASN A 413 11.41 -3.31 -8.70
CA ASN A 413 12.50 -2.92 -9.59
C ASN A 413 12.65 -1.39 -9.65
N ARG A 414 13.70 -0.85 -9.02
CA ARG A 414 14.01 0.59 -9.00
C ARG A 414 15.21 0.95 -9.88
N ALA A 415 15.64 0.03 -10.75
CA ALA A 415 16.75 0.26 -11.67
C ALA A 415 16.40 1.29 -12.74
N ILE A 416 17.34 2.17 -13.06
CA ILE A 416 17.14 3.28 -14.01
C ILE A 416 18.34 3.42 -14.93
N ALA A 417 18.07 3.52 -16.23
CA ALA A 417 19.04 3.66 -17.28
C ALA A 417 19.96 4.87 -17.05
N GLY A 418 21.24 4.63 -17.33
CA GLY A 418 22.31 5.63 -17.20
C GLY A 418 22.74 5.93 -15.76
N ARG A 419 22.19 5.28 -14.73
CA ARG A 419 22.63 5.52 -13.35
C ARG A 419 23.84 4.66 -13.00
N SER A 420 24.69 5.23 -12.16
CA SER A 420 25.86 4.63 -11.51
C SER A 420 25.60 4.51 -10.00
N SER A 421 26.48 3.85 -9.25
CA SER A 421 26.34 3.77 -7.79
C SER A 421 26.32 5.16 -7.15
N LYS A 422 27.09 6.10 -7.73
CA LYS A 422 27.17 7.51 -7.35
C LYS A 422 25.90 8.28 -7.68
N SER A 423 25.57 8.42 -8.95
CA SER A 423 24.43 9.24 -9.41
C SER A 423 23.09 8.74 -8.85
N PHE A 424 22.93 7.45 -8.61
CA PHE A 424 21.70 6.92 -8.01
C PHE A 424 21.50 7.37 -6.55
N VAL A 425 22.59 7.51 -5.78
CA VAL A 425 22.54 8.10 -4.43
C VAL A 425 22.35 9.61 -4.52
N ASP A 426 23.14 10.30 -5.34
CA ASP A 426 23.11 11.76 -5.43
C ASP A 426 21.74 12.29 -5.90
N GLU A 427 20.99 11.51 -6.69
CA GLU A 427 19.61 11.80 -7.12
C GLU A 427 18.53 11.43 -6.07
N GLY A 428 18.90 10.96 -4.86
CA GLY A 428 17.96 10.58 -3.80
C GLY A 428 17.18 9.28 -4.05
N ARG A 429 17.60 8.45 -5.03
CA ARG A 429 16.89 7.21 -5.37
C ARG A 429 17.11 6.11 -4.35
N LEU A 430 18.31 6.08 -3.76
CA LEU A 430 18.57 5.20 -2.61
C LEU A 430 17.64 5.57 -1.45
N ASP A 431 17.50 6.86 -1.13
CA ASP A 431 16.60 7.32 -0.05
C ASP A 431 15.15 6.90 -0.29
N SER A 432 14.67 6.97 -1.55
CA SER A 432 13.34 6.47 -1.90
C SER A 432 13.15 4.99 -1.59
N ILE A 433 14.18 4.15 -1.77
CA ILE A 433 14.14 2.74 -1.37
C ILE A 433 14.16 2.63 0.15
N LEU A 434 15.09 3.33 0.81
CA LEU A 434 15.28 3.24 2.26
C LEU A 434 14.09 3.77 3.07
N ASN A 435 13.24 4.59 2.47
CA ASN A 435 12.00 5.07 3.08
C ASN A 435 10.85 4.05 3.03
N GLU A 436 10.93 3.06 2.14
CA GLU A 436 9.88 2.04 1.94
C GLU A 436 10.30 0.65 2.44
N ILE A 437 11.60 0.33 2.37
CA ILE A 437 12.13 -0.99 2.71
C ILE A 437 11.96 -1.31 4.19
N LYS A 438 11.54 -2.55 4.47
CA LYS A 438 11.19 -3.04 5.81
C LYS A 438 12.21 -4.07 6.32
N PRO A 439 12.22 -4.35 7.64
CA PRO A 439 12.97 -5.48 8.16
C PRO A 439 12.62 -6.79 7.46
N GLY A 440 13.63 -7.54 7.03
CA GLY A 440 13.45 -8.81 6.30
C GLY A 440 13.35 -8.70 4.77
N ASP A 441 13.17 -7.49 4.22
CA ASP A 441 13.27 -7.25 2.78
C ASP A 441 14.70 -7.39 2.26
N TYR A 442 14.87 -7.50 0.94
CA TYR A 442 16.17 -7.59 0.28
C TYR A 442 16.45 -6.34 -0.57
N LEU A 443 17.70 -5.88 -0.57
CA LEU A 443 18.19 -4.86 -1.50
C LEU A 443 19.29 -5.45 -2.40
N LEU A 444 18.95 -5.75 -3.65
CA LEU A 444 19.90 -6.18 -4.68
C LEU A 444 20.55 -4.96 -5.32
N ILE A 445 21.89 -4.91 -5.30
CA ILE A 445 22.68 -3.74 -5.71
C ILE A 445 23.60 -4.14 -6.85
N GLN A 446 23.33 -3.65 -8.06
CA GLN A 446 24.15 -3.95 -9.24
C GLN A 446 24.54 -2.67 -9.98
N PHE A 447 25.82 -2.32 -9.94
CA PHE A 447 26.40 -1.15 -10.60
C PHE A 447 27.80 -1.45 -11.13
N GLY A 448 28.37 -0.58 -11.95
CA GLY A 448 29.71 -0.74 -12.54
C GLY A 448 29.79 -0.22 -13.98
N HIS A 449 28.73 -0.37 -14.79
CA HIS A 449 28.73 0.03 -16.19
C HIS A 449 28.91 1.55 -16.36
N ASN A 450 28.06 2.32 -15.68
CA ASN A 450 28.08 3.77 -15.78
C ASN A 450 29.14 4.39 -14.86
N ASP A 451 29.50 3.70 -13.78
CA ASP A 451 30.58 4.07 -12.87
C ASP A 451 31.93 4.17 -13.59
N ALA A 452 32.16 3.35 -14.61
CA ALA A 452 33.35 3.34 -15.45
C ALA A 452 33.43 4.48 -16.48
N THR A 453 32.40 5.34 -16.57
CA THR A 453 32.34 6.40 -17.59
C THR A 453 33.12 7.64 -17.14
N ILE A 454 34.46 7.60 -17.21
CA ILE A 454 35.36 8.69 -16.77
C ILE A 454 34.98 10.06 -17.35
N SER A 455 34.52 10.09 -18.60
CA SER A 455 34.12 11.33 -19.28
C SER A 455 32.86 11.97 -18.72
N ASN A 456 32.11 11.29 -17.85
CA ASN A 456 30.91 11.81 -17.21
C ASN A 456 31.12 11.86 -15.67
N PRO A 457 31.51 13.03 -15.11
CA PRO A 457 31.83 13.15 -13.69
C PRO A 457 30.62 12.94 -12.75
N ASP A 458 29.40 13.15 -13.25
CA ASP A 458 28.18 12.88 -12.47
C ASP A 458 27.99 11.39 -12.22
N ARG A 459 28.42 10.55 -13.17
CA ARG A 459 28.33 9.09 -13.09
C ARG A 459 29.59 8.43 -12.58
N TYR A 460 30.77 8.96 -12.96
CA TYR A 460 32.05 8.33 -12.70
C TYR A 460 32.29 8.11 -11.20
N ALA A 461 32.63 6.87 -10.86
CA ALA A 461 33.08 6.49 -9.53
C ALA A 461 34.33 5.62 -9.69
N ALA A 462 35.47 6.06 -9.15
CA ALA A 462 36.72 5.35 -9.24
C ALA A 462 36.62 4.02 -8.45
N PRO A 463 37.05 2.88 -9.03
CA PRO A 463 36.70 1.55 -8.54
C PRO A 463 37.15 1.31 -7.10
N TYR A 464 38.37 1.70 -6.74
CA TYR A 464 38.95 1.40 -5.43
C TYR A 464 38.74 2.47 -4.35
N THR A 465 38.03 3.56 -4.68
CA THR A 465 37.74 4.65 -3.74
C THR A 465 36.24 4.98 -3.76
N THR A 466 35.81 5.94 -4.57
CA THR A 466 34.44 6.47 -4.52
C THR A 466 33.40 5.40 -4.83
N TYR A 467 33.68 4.44 -5.71
CA TYR A 467 32.75 3.33 -5.95
C TYR A 467 32.52 2.48 -4.68
N LYS A 468 33.58 2.15 -3.93
CA LYS A 468 33.47 1.44 -2.64
C LYS A 468 32.70 2.25 -1.61
N GLU A 469 32.97 3.56 -1.52
CA GLU A 469 32.26 4.49 -0.62
C GLU A 469 30.77 4.51 -0.91
N TYR A 470 30.37 4.58 -2.20
CA TYR A 470 28.96 4.57 -2.56
C TYR A 470 28.32 3.21 -2.32
N LEU A 471 28.95 2.08 -2.68
CA LEU A 471 28.42 0.75 -2.35
C LEU A 471 28.20 0.56 -0.85
N ALA A 472 29.09 1.08 0.00
CA ALA A 472 28.93 1.05 1.44
C ALA A 472 27.64 1.75 1.90
N LYS A 473 27.24 2.86 1.27
CA LYS A 473 25.97 3.57 1.60
C LYS A 473 24.74 2.68 1.39
N TYR A 474 24.69 1.90 0.31
CA TYR A 474 23.58 0.96 0.08
C TYR A 474 23.52 -0.13 1.14
N VAL A 475 24.67 -0.74 1.44
CA VAL A 475 24.79 -1.83 2.41
C VAL A 475 24.42 -1.35 3.81
N ASP A 476 24.97 -0.21 4.23
CA ASP A 476 24.74 0.35 5.55
C ASP A 476 23.30 0.85 5.69
N GLY A 477 22.77 1.53 4.67
CA GLY A 477 21.39 2.02 4.64
C GLY A 477 20.36 0.89 4.75
N ALA A 478 20.53 -0.20 3.98
CA ALA A 478 19.64 -1.36 4.06
C ALA A 478 19.67 -1.99 5.46
N ARG A 479 20.86 -2.19 6.03
CA ARG A 479 21.01 -2.75 7.38
C ARG A 479 20.39 -1.88 8.46
N GLN A 480 20.52 -0.56 8.37
CA GLN A 480 19.86 0.38 9.29
C GLN A 480 18.33 0.25 9.30
N LYS A 481 17.75 -0.21 8.18
CA LYS A 481 16.32 -0.49 8.05
C LYS A 481 15.92 -1.93 8.40
N GLY A 482 16.88 -2.75 8.85
CA GLY A 482 16.67 -4.19 9.12
C GLY A 482 16.57 -5.06 7.85
N ALA A 483 16.87 -4.50 6.68
CA ALA A 483 16.84 -5.21 5.40
C ALA A 483 18.18 -5.89 5.10
N ILE A 484 18.16 -6.83 4.15
CA ILE A 484 19.27 -7.71 3.78
C ILE A 484 19.87 -7.22 2.45
N PRO A 485 21.02 -6.51 2.48
CA PRO A 485 21.69 -6.11 1.25
C PRO A 485 22.37 -7.32 0.57
N VAL A 486 22.39 -7.31 -0.76
CA VAL A 486 23.12 -8.28 -1.58
C VAL A 486 23.81 -7.53 -2.72
N LEU A 487 25.12 -7.69 -2.83
CA LEU A 487 25.89 -7.10 -3.92
C LEU A 487 25.85 -8.03 -5.14
N ILE A 488 25.76 -7.45 -6.34
CA ILE A 488 25.75 -8.20 -7.60
C ILE A 488 26.74 -7.52 -8.55
N THR A 489 27.80 -8.22 -8.97
CA THR A 489 28.79 -7.65 -9.90
C THR A 489 28.10 -7.23 -11.21
N PRO A 490 28.64 -6.23 -11.95
CA PRO A 490 28.05 -5.86 -13.23
C PRO A 490 27.96 -7.10 -14.14
N VAL A 491 26.88 -7.20 -14.91
CA VAL A 491 26.73 -8.30 -15.88
C VAL A 491 27.69 -8.12 -17.06
N GLY A 492 28.15 -9.22 -17.66
CA GLY A 492 29.02 -9.17 -18.83
C GLY A 492 28.32 -8.61 -20.06
N ARG A 493 29.01 -7.72 -20.79
CA ARG A 493 28.60 -7.26 -22.13
C ARG A 493 28.89 -8.33 -23.18
N LEU A 494 28.37 -8.13 -24.39
CA LEU A 494 28.80 -8.90 -25.54
C LEU A 494 30.18 -8.41 -26.04
N ASN A 495 31.23 -8.73 -25.29
CA ASN A 495 32.61 -8.47 -25.69
C ASN A 495 33.32 -9.81 -25.89
N TYR A 496 33.57 -10.17 -27.15
CA TYR A 496 34.16 -11.45 -27.53
C TYR A 496 35.44 -11.22 -28.33
N LYS A 497 36.57 -11.67 -27.82
CA LYS A 497 37.90 -11.48 -28.42
C LYS A 497 38.71 -12.75 -28.27
N ASN A 498 39.47 -13.13 -29.30
CA ASN A 498 40.34 -14.30 -29.28
C ASN A 498 39.64 -15.57 -28.77
N ASN A 499 38.41 -15.79 -29.24
CA ASN A 499 37.52 -16.89 -28.86
C ASN A 499 37.06 -16.95 -27.38
N VAL A 500 37.18 -15.85 -26.64
CA VAL A 500 36.79 -15.77 -25.21
C VAL A 500 35.92 -14.52 -24.97
N PHE A 501 34.90 -14.67 -24.11
CA PHE A 501 34.13 -13.53 -23.61
C PHE A 501 34.91 -12.78 -22.53
N VAL A 502 35.05 -11.47 -22.68
CA VAL A 502 35.94 -10.64 -21.88
C VAL A 502 35.14 -9.85 -20.84
N ASN A 503 35.68 -9.78 -19.62
CA ASN A 503 35.16 -8.88 -18.58
C ASN A 503 35.61 -7.44 -18.86
N ASP A 504 34.67 -6.56 -19.19
CA ASP A 504 34.92 -5.12 -19.41
C ASP A 504 35.20 -4.33 -18.11
N PHE A 505 34.87 -4.90 -16.95
CA PHE A 505 34.88 -4.21 -15.66
C PHE A 505 35.65 -4.97 -14.56
N PRO A 506 36.90 -5.43 -14.80
CA PRO A 506 37.62 -6.26 -13.84
C PRO A 506 37.88 -5.53 -12.51
N ASP A 507 38.22 -4.25 -12.55
CA ASP A 507 38.48 -3.44 -11.35
C ASP A 507 37.21 -3.23 -10.52
N TYR A 508 36.07 -2.96 -11.17
CA TYR A 508 34.78 -2.80 -10.47
C TYR A 508 34.30 -4.12 -9.85
N CYS A 509 34.48 -5.25 -10.54
CA CYS A 509 34.20 -6.57 -9.97
C CYS A 509 35.07 -6.83 -8.74
N THR A 510 36.36 -6.51 -8.82
CA THR A 510 37.32 -6.69 -7.72
C THR A 510 36.95 -5.79 -6.54
N ALA A 511 36.69 -4.51 -6.78
CA ALA A 511 36.30 -3.56 -5.75
C ALA A 511 34.98 -3.94 -5.06
N MET A 512 33.96 -4.39 -5.81
CA MET A 512 32.71 -4.85 -5.21
C MET A 512 32.93 -6.09 -4.33
N LYS A 513 33.78 -7.04 -4.76
CA LYS A 513 34.17 -8.20 -3.95
C LYS A 513 34.92 -7.81 -2.67
N GLN A 514 35.76 -6.78 -2.73
CA GLN A 514 36.40 -6.22 -1.54
C GLN A 514 35.35 -5.64 -0.57
N VAL A 515 34.40 -4.84 -1.06
CA VAL A 515 33.31 -4.32 -0.22
C VAL A 515 32.48 -5.46 0.37
N ALA A 516 32.20 -6.52 -0.41
CA ALA A 516 31.49 -7.69 0.07
C ALA A 516 32.19 -8.35 1.26
N ALA A 517 33.50 -8.55 1.16
CA ALA A 517 34.33 -9.09 2.24
C ALA A 517 34.41 -8.13 3.44
N GLU A 518 34.74 -6.86 3.21
CA GLU A 518 34.91 -5.82 4.24
C GLU A 518 33.63 -5.60 5.06
N LYS A 519 32.46 -5.61 4.40
CA LYS A 519 31.16 -5.42 5.04
C LYS A 519 30.50 -6.73 5.46
N ASN A 520 31.08 -7.89 5.18
CA ASN A 520 30.45 -9.19 5.35
C ASN A 520 29.03 -9.24 4.75
N VAL A 521 28.90 -8.90 3.47
CA VAL A 521 27.65 -8.93 2.72
C VAL A 521 27.73 -9.98 1.62
N LYS A 522 26.62 -10.70 1.40
CA LYS A 522 26.54 -11.73 0.36
C LYS A 522 26.68 -11.11 -1.03
N LEU A 523 27.33 -11.82 -1.95
CA LEU A 523 27.59 -11.35 -3.31
C LEU A 523 27.24 -12.41 -4.34
N ILE A 524 26.53 -12.02 -5.40
CA ILE A 524 26.33 -12.80 -6.62
C ILE A 524 27.34 -12.32 -7.67
N ASP A 525 28.25 -13.20 -8.10
CA ASP A 525 29.23 -12.85 -9.14
C ASP A 525 28.65 -12.99 -10.55
N LEU A 526 27.70 -12.11 -10.87
CA LEU A 526 26.97 -12.13 -12.13
C LEU A 526 27.87 -11.93 -13.36
N MET A 527 28.98 -11.19 -13.25
CA MET A 527 29.99 -11.10 -14.30
C MET A 527 30.50 -12.50 -14.67
N THR A 528 31.05 -13.24 -13.71
CA THR A 528 31.58 -14.59 -13.97
C THR A 528 30.47 -15.54 -14.45
N LYS A 529 29.28 -15.50 -13.83
CA LYS A 529 28.16 -16.37 -14.22
C LYS A 529 27.70 -16.11 -15.66
N SER A 530 27.60 -14.84 -16.06
CA SER A 530 27.18 -14.46 -17.41
C SER A 530 28.22 -14.86 -18.45
N LEU A 531 29.52 -14.59 -18.24
CA LEU A 531 30.57 -15.01 -19.18
C LEU A 531 30.65 -16.54 -19.33
N ASN A 532 30.47 -17.29 -18.24
CA ASN A 532 30.41 -18.76 -18.29
C ASN A 532 29.20 -19.25 -19.09
N TYR A 533 28.04 -18.62 -18.90
CA TYR A 533 26.84 -18.94 -19.68
C TYR A 533 27.00 -18.60 -21.16
N TYR A 534 27.57 -17.44 -21.49
CA TYR A 534 27.85 -17.06 -22.87
C TYR A 534 28.82 -18.06 -23.54
N THR A 535 29.84 -18.47 -22.80
CA THR A 535 30.80 -19.49 -23.26
C THR A 535 30.11 -20.82 -23.52
N SER A 536 29.16 -21.25 -22.67
CA SER A 536 28.49 -22.54 -22.83
C SER A 536 27.52 -22.60 -24.02
N ILE A 537 26.91 -21.47 -24.39
CA ILE A 537 26.01 -21.39 -25.55
C ILE A 537 26.70 -20.94 -26.85
N GLY A 538 27.94 -20.43 -26.74
CA GLY A 538 28.73 -19.92 -27.86
C GLY A 538 28.31 -18.53 -28.34
N TYR A 539 29.16 -17.91 -29.18
CA TYR A 539 28.98 -16.54 -29.66
C TYR A 539 27.66 -16.31 -30.40
N ASN A 540 27.28 -17.19 -31.33
CA ASN A 540 26.10 -16.98 -32.17
C ASN A 540 24.79 -16.98 -31.36
N GLU A 541 24.67 -17.84 -30.34
CA GLU A 541 23.48 -17.84 -29.47
C GLU A 541 23.53 -16.68 -28.47
N THR A 542 24.71 -16.36 -27.95
CA THR A 542 24.89 -15.19 -27.08
C THR A 542 24.52 -13.90 -27.81
N TYR A 543 24.91 -13.74 -29.07
CA TYR A 543 24.61 -12.56 -29.90
C TYR A 543 23.11 -12.23 -29.92
N LYS A 544 22.25 -13.27 -30.00
CA LYS A 544 20.78 -13.12 -30.00
C LYS A 544 20.19 -12.63 -28.66
N LEU A 545 20.97 -12.67 -27.58
CA LEU A 545 20.56 -12.18 -26.26
C LEU A 545 20.72 -10.66 -26.13
N PHE A 546 21.48 -10.03 -27.03
CA PHE A 546 21.80 -8.60 -26.97
C PHE A 546 21.12 -7.81 -28.08
N MET A 547 20.85 -6.53 -27.82
CA MET A 547 20.17 -5.62 -28.73
C MET A 547 20.92 -5.40 -30.05
N VAL A 548 22.23 -5.64 -30.11
CA VAL A 548 23.00 -5.68 -31.35
C VAL A 548 22.39 -6.63 -32.39
N SER A 549 21.78 -7.74 -31.99
CA SER A 549 21.09 -8.64 -32.92
C SER A 549 19.85 -8.04 -33.59
N VAL A 550 19.37 -6.91 -33.07
CA VAL A 550 18.19 -6.17 -33.54
C VAL A 550 18.59 -4.85 -34.20
N ASN A 551 19.54 -4.12 -33.60
CA ASN A 551 19.89 -2.75 -33.99
C ASN A 551 21.33 -2.58 -34.48
N ASN A 552 22.12 -3.66 -34.56
CA ASN A 552 23.50 -3.71 -35.02
C ASN A 552 24.52 -2.85 -34.25
N THR A 553 24.14 -2.23 -33.14
CA THR A 553 24.98 -1.21 -32.46
C THR A 553 25.12 -1.42 -30.96
N ASP A 554 24.20 -2.13 -30.32
CA ASP A 554 24.13 -2.21 -28.86
C ASP A 554 24.61 -3.54 -28.28
N TYR A 555 25.88 -3.57 -27.85
CA TYR A 555 26.53 -4.73 -27.26
C TYR A 555 26.37 -4.80 -25.73
N THR A 556 25.55 -3.94 -25.13
CA THR A 556 25.36 -3.87 -23.67
C THR A 556 23.96 -4.28 -23.24
N HIS A 557 22.92 -3.79 -23.91
CA HIS A 557 21.54 -4.03 -23.49
C HIS A 557 20.98 -5.33 -24.08
N PHE A 558 20.03 -5.92 -23.37
CA PHE A 558 19.48 -7.22 -23.71
C PHE A 558 18.19 -7.11 -24.52
N THR A 559 17.96 -8.12 -25.36
CA THR A 559 16.59 -8.45 -25.78
C THR A 559 15.80 -9.03 -24.59
N GLU A 560 14.48 -9.13 -24.67
CA GLU A 560 13.65 -9.81 -23.66
C GLU A 560 14.17 -11.23 -23.35
N LYS A 561 14.59 -11.97 -24.38
CA LYS A 561 15.20 -13.29 -24.24
C LYS A 561 16.49 -13.22 -23.42
N GLY A 562 17.36 -12.25 -23.69
CA GLY A 562 18.59 -12.04 -22.92
C GLY A 562 18.31 -11.67 -21.47
N ALA A 563 17.41 -10.70 -21.25
CA ALA A 563 17.01 -10.27 -19.92
C ALA A 563 16.45 -11.42 -19.07
N LEU A 564 15.63 -12.29 -19.66
CA LEU A 564 15.11 -13.48 -19.01
C LEU A 564 16.22 -14.46 -18.60
N GLN A 565 17.24 -14.66 -19.44
CA GLN A 565 18.38 -15.53 -19.12
C GLN A 565 19.27 -14.94 -18.01
N ILE A 566 19.50 -13.62 -18.02
CA ILE A 566 20.25 -12.98 -16.93
C ILE A 566 19.46 -13.02 -15.62
N ALA A 567 18.15 -12.84 -15.66
CA ALA A 567 17.28 -13.01 -14.50
C ALA A 567 17.34 -14.44 -13.92
N ARG A 568 17.42 -15.47 -14.78
CA ARG A 568 17.67 -16.86 -14.36
C ARG A 568 18.98 -16.98 -13.59
N LEU A 569 20.07 -16.43 -14.12
CA LEU A 569 21.40 -16.49 -13.48
C LEU A 569 21.42 -15.78 -12.12
N VAL A 570 20.66 -14.68 -11.96
CA VAL A 570 20.49 -14.01 -10.67
C VAL A 570 19.71 -14.89 -9.70
N ALA A 571 18.60 -15.51 -10.13
CA ALA A 571 17.82 -16.43 -9.29
C ALA A 571 18.62 -17.68 -8.87
N GLU A 572 19.45 -18.23 -9.76
CA GLU A 572 20.41 -19.29 -9.44
C GLU A 572 21.45 -18.81 -8.42
N GLY A 573 21.98 -17.60 -8.59
CA GLY A 573 22.90 -16.98 -7.65
C GLY A 573 22.32 -16.82 -6.24
N VAL A 574 21.04 -16.45 -6.13
CA VAL A 574 20.31 -16.38 -4.84
C VAL A 574 20.34 -17.73 -4.12
N LYS A 575 20.14 -18.84 -4.86
CA LYS A 575 20.21 -20.20 -4.32
C LYS A 575 21.64 -20.60 -3.95
N GLU A 576 22.61 -20.37 -4.83
CA GLU A 576 24.01 -20.77 -4.66
C GLU A 576 24.68 -20.15 -3.43
N ILE A 577 24.34 -18.89 -3.10
CA ILE A 577 24.94 -18.20 -1.94
C ILE A 577 24.16 -18.44 -0.63
N ASN A 578 23.15 -19.32 -0.69
CA ASN A 578 22.26 -19.71 0.41
C ASN A 578 21.58 -18.51 1.06
N LEU A 579 20.90 -17.66 0.27
CA LEU A 579 19.99 -16.66 0.84
C LEU A 579 18.69 -17.36 1.28
N ASP A 580 18.15 -16.99 2.44
CA ASP A 580 16.89 -17.56 2.95
C ASP A 580 15.71 -17.38 1.97
N ILE A 581 15.70 -16.30 1.19
CA ILE A 581 14.70 -16.06 0.14
C ILE A 581 14.70 -17.12 -0.97
N SER A 582 15.76 -17.94 -1.09
CA SER A 582 15.82 -19.04 -2.05
C SER A 582 14.72 -20.10 -1.82
N LYS A 583 14.16 -20.20 -0.61
CA LYS A 583 13.02 -21.09 -0.32
C LYS A 583 11.75 -20.71 -1.09
N TYR A 584 11.67 -19.48 -1.60
CA TYR A 584 10.56 -18.99 -2.41
C TYR A 584 10.84 -19.05 -3.92
N LEU A 585 11.97 -19.60 -4.36
CA LEU A 585 12.19 -19.89 -5.78
C LEU A 585 11.22 -20.97 -6.25
N LYS A 586 10.66 -20.80 -7.45
CA LYS A 586 9.83 -21.84 -8.06
C LYS A 586 10.67 -23.09 -8.32
N ALA A 587 10.07 -24.25 -8.11
CA ALA A 587 10.64 -25.49 -8.62
C ALA A 587 10.64 -25.39 -10.16
N ASN A 588 11.83 -25.43 -10.76
CA ASN A 588 11.99 -25.48 -12.20
C ASN A 588 11.83 -26.91 -12.72
#